data_AF-A0A6C0I217-F1
#
_entry.id   AF-A0A6C0I217-F1
#
_cell.length_a   1.000
_cell.length_b   1.000
_cell.length_c   1.000
_cell.angle_alpha   90.00
_cell.angle_beta   90.00
_cell.angle_gamma   90.00
#
_symmetry.space_group_name_H-M   'P 1'
#
loop_
_entity.id
_entity.type
_entity.pdbx_description
1 polymer ?
#
loop_
_entity_poly.entity_id
_entity_poly.type
_entity_poly.pdbx_seq_one_letter_code
_entity_poly.pdbx_strand_id
1 'polypeptide(L)'
;MISVKAVKGINGAIIKKLPKNIRTKLKNINKAGICDVCPTKRVSQNSRILLPYYIIQKSGLTLDQLKTYTSGVVIELPFREYERIRINSINSNNDELDAYIINNIGGETSNHVAAIVTIPKEDGYSGSSVQREDLIRLKNEIVVRGWEPVAYNPEKTIKGKKNKGNANWSGHYYYNISGGSQQSLKSHPDKEPQIFTTHKGFMTTEKIITDVMASLVWQMLHTFDIEKCIPIEDALKYKQILEDYLKNTTYLGKSCYESMKKLENIRDGKLISPITQKEISINAFDKETVDGGKDEIVDISHDDAVNKNNIRFCPENNVMLSDYFPGNLFWDTHLGNMQQQSFTVKEYWAEMEKRNMKRILWLASMVEEGTGAAAATVST
;
A
#
# COMPACT_ATOMS: atom_id res chain seq x y z
N MET A 1 7.56 -15.21 -25.61
CA MET A 1 7.22 -14.49 -24.36
C MET A 1 8.12 -13.26 -24.24
N ILE A 2 7.56 -12.07 -24.01
CA ILE A 2 8.32 -10.81 -23.95
C ILE A 2 9.02 -10.72 -22.58
N SER A 3 10.32 -10.39 -22.57
CA SER A 3 11.07 -10.32 -21.31
C SER A 3 10.71 -9.08 -20.49
N VAL A 4 10.82 -9.16 -19.16
CA VAL A 4 10.64 -8.03 -18.22
C VAL A 4 11.51 -6.83 -18.62
N LYS A 5 12.75 -7.08 -19.05
CA LYS A 5 13.67 -6.03 -19.51
C LYS A 5 13.15 -5.32 -20.76
N ALA A 6 12.57 -6.06 -21.70
CA ALA A 6 11.98 -5.48 -22.91
C ALA A 6 10.75 -4.62 -22.56
N VAL A 7 9.86 -5.11 -21.69
CA VAL A 7 8.69 -4.35 -21.22
C VAL A 7 9.10 -3.07 -20.50
N LYS A 8 10.12 -3.12 -19.64
CA LYS A 8 10.69 -1.92 -18.99
C LYS A 8 11.18 -0.89 -20.02
N GLY A 9 11.80 -1.35 -21.11
CA GLY A 9 12.19 -0.52 -22.25
C GLY A 9 11.00 0.12 -22.97
N ILE A 10 9.95 -0.67 -23.23
CA ILE A 10 8.72 -0.23 -23.88
C ILE A 10 7.99 0.82 -23.04
N ASN A 11 7.78 0.56 -21.74
CA ASN A 11 7.24 1.54 -20.80
C ASN A 11 8.04 2.84 -20.83
N GLY A 12 9.38 2.75 -20.84
CA GLY A 12 10.26 3.92 -20.96
C GLY A 12 10.08 4.69 -22.26
N ALA A 13 9.87 4.00 -23.38
CA ALA A 13 9.63 4.62 -24.69
C ALA A 13 8.28 5.36 -24.73
N ILE A 14 7.22 4.74 -24.22
CA ILE A 14 5.88 5.33 -24.11
C ILE A 14 5.93 6.57 -23.22
N ILE A 15 6.48 6.44 -22.01
CA ILE A 15 6.57 7.53 -21.04
C ILE A 15 7.30 8.74 -21.64
N LYS A 16 8.39 8.53 -22.41
CA LYS A 16 9.13 9.65 -23.02
C LYS A 16 8.28 10.52 -23.96
N LYS A 17 7.26 9.96 -24.61
CA LYS A 17 6.35 10.67 -25.52
C LYS A 17 5.31 11.54 -24.80
N LEU A 18 5.11 11.33 -23.49
CA LEU A 18 4.10 12.05 -22.71
C LEU A 18 4.59 13.43 -22.22
N PRO A 19 3.66 14.37 -21.93
CA PRO A 19 3.95 15.63 -21.24
C PRO A 19 4.74 15.48 -19.93
N LYS A 20 5.48 16.52 -19.52
CA LYS A 20 6.38 16.48 -18.35
C LYS A 20 5.65 16.09 -17.05
N ASN A 21 4.44 16.59 -16.82
CA ASN A 21 3.71 16.35 -15.59
C ASN A 21 3.18 14.93 -15.52
N ILE A 22 2.62 14.41 -16.62
CA ILE A 22 2.21 13.01 -16.76
C ILE A 22 3.39 12.06 -16.56
N ARG A 23 4.54 12.35 -17.20
CA ARG A 23 5.80 11.60 -16.98
C ARG A 23 6.21 11.57 -15.52
N THR A 24 6.06 12.69 -14.82
CA THR A 24 6.42 12.80 -13.40
C THR A 24 5.47 11.98 -12.54
N LYS A 25 4.15 12.00 -12.82
CA LYS A 25 3.15 11.17 -12.16
C LYS A 25 3.50 9.67 -12.28
N LEU A 26 3.78 9.21 -13.49
CA LEU A 26 4.17 7.81 -13.74
C LEU A 26 5.49 7.43 -13.04
N LYS A 27 6.49 8.31 -13.05
CA LYS A 27 7.76 8.08 -12.32
C LYS A 27 7.57 8.01 -10.80
N ASN A 28 6.51 8.61 -10.27
CA ASN A 28 6.22 8.61 -8.83
C ASN A 28 5.53 7.32 -8.37
N ILE A 29 5.09 6.44 -9.27
CA ILE A 29 4.43 5.15 -8.92
C ILE A 29 5.33 4.29 -8.03
N ASN A 30 6.64 4.25 -8.31
CA ASN A 30 7.59 3.48 -7.50
C ASN A 30 8.08 4.25 -6.26
N LYS A 31 7.44 5.34 -5.83
CA LYS A 31 7.87 6.07 -4.62
C LYS A 31 7.11 5.56 -3.41
N ALA A 32 7.86 5.16 -2.39
CA ALA A 32 7.26 4.64 -1.17
C ALA A 32 6.75 5.75 -0.26
N GLY A 33 5.74 5.39 0.54
CA GLY A 33 5.28 6.22 1.66
C GLY A 33 6.27 6.26 2.82
N ILE A 34 5.94 7.10 3.80
CA ILE A 34 6.69 7.20 5.06
C ILE A 34 6.02 6.33 6.12
N CYS A 35 6.81 5.82 7.06
CA CYS A 35 6.31 5.23 8.32
C CYS A 35 6.55 6.22 9.47
N ASP A 36 6.16 5.86 10.69
CA ASP A 36 6.35 6.73 11.86
C ASP A 36 7.68 6.49 12.57
N VAL A 37 8.30 5.33 12.35
CA VAL A 37 9.53 4.92 13.03
C VAL A 37 10.72 5.10 12.09
N CYS A 38 11.64 6.01 12.45
CA CYS A 38 12.88 6.23 11.70
C CYS A 38 12.68 6.34 10.17
N PRO A 39 11.82 7.26 9.67
CA PRO A 39 11.33 7.20 8.29
C PRO A 39 12.34 7.59 7.22
N THR A 40 12.42 6.78 6.18
CA THR A 40 13.03 7.12 4.89
C THR A 40 12.24 8.21 4.15
N LYS A 41 12.94 9.13 3.46
CA LYS A 41 12.31 10.12 2.56
C LYS A 41 12.59 9.79 1.10
N ARG A 42 11.54 9.71 0.28
CA ARG A 42 11.59 9.59 -1.20
C ARG A 42 12.43 8.40 -1.70
N VAL A 43 12.11 7.20 -1.21
CA VAL A 43 12.79 5.96 -1.63
C VAL A 43 11.88 5.09 -2.51
N SER A 44 12.42 4.02 -3.09
CA SER A 44 11.64 3.10 -3.92
C SER A 44 10.68 2.26 -3.06
N GLN A 45 9.53 1.86 -3.60
CA GLN A 45 8.62 0.88 -2.96
C GLN A 45 9.26 -0.51 -2.75
N ASN A 46 10.41 -0.79 -3.38
CA ASN A 46 11.26 -1.96 -3.15
C ASN A 46 12.34 -1.71 -2.08
N SER A 47 12.11 -0.82 -1.12
CA SER A 47 13.05 -0.56 -0.02
C SER A 47 12.74 -1.44 1.19
N ARG A 48 13.65 -1.46 2.18
CA ARG A 48 13.47 -2.16 3.46
C ARG A 48 12.20 -1.67 4.16
N ILE A 49 11.28 -2.60 4.42
CA ILE A 49 9.98 -2.28 5.02
C ILE A 49 10.01 -2.47 6.53
N LEU A 50 9.25 -1.64 7.24
CA LEU A 50 8.82 -1.88 8.61
C LEU A 50 7.41 -2.47 8.59
N LEU A 51 7.31 -3.74 8.98
CA LEU A 51 6.10 -4.55 8.92
C LEU A 51 5.59 -4.84 10.35
N PRO A 52 4.44 -4.29 10.75
CA PRO A 52 3.82 -4.59 12.04
C PRO A 52 3.57 -6.07 12.24
N TYR A 53 3.96 -6.58 13.42
CA TYR A 53 3.79 -7.98 13.80
C TYR A 53 2.33 -8.45 13.69
N TYR A 54 1.36 -7.61 14.07
CA TYR A 54 -0.07 -7.97 13.96
C TYR A 54 -0.51 -8.24 12.51
N ILE A 55 0.11 -7.60 11.50
CA ILE A 55 -0.21 -7.83 10.09
C ILE A 55 0.33 -9.19 9.65
N ILE A 56 1.50 -9.58 10.15
CA ILE A 56 2.09 -10.90 9.88
C ILE A 56 1.17 -11.99 10.41
N GLN A 57 0.70 -11.85 11.65
CA GLN A 57 -0.26 -12.76 12.28
C GLN A 57 -1.60 -12.80 11.51
N LYS A 58 -2.18 -11.63 11.20
CA LYS A 58 -3.42 -11.54 10.42
C LYS A 58 -3.31 -12.20 9.05
N SER A 59 -2.14 -12.09 8.41
CA SER A 59 -1.90 -12.59 7.05
C SER A 59 -1.44 -14.05 7.01
N GLY A 60 -1.17 -14.66 8.17
CA GLY A 60 -0.67 -16.03 8.25
C GLY A 60 0.68 -16.24 7.55
N LEU A 61 1.54 -15.21 7.51
CA LEU A 61 2.81 -15.28 6.80
C LEU A 61 3.84 -16.09 7.59
N THR A 62 4.50 -17.04 6.93
CA THR A 62 5.60 -17.80 7.52
C THR A 62 6.93 -17.06 7.44
N LEU A 63 7.89 -17.44 8.27
CA LEU A 63 9.25 -16.91 8.21
C LEU A 63 9.87 -17.03 6.80
N ASP A 64 9.69 -18.17 6.13
CA ASP A 64 10.24 -18.38 4.80
C ASP A 64 9.58 -17.49 3.74
N GLN A 65 8.28 -17.21 3.88
CA GLN A 65 7.61 -16.25 3.02
C GLN A 65 8.15 -14.83 3.24
N LEU A 66 8.43 -14.43 4.49
CA LEU A 66 9.06 -13.14 4.79
C LEU A 66 10.48 -13.03 4.18
N LYS A 67 11.26 -14.12 4.20
CA LYS A 67 12.61 -14.16 3.60
C LYS A 67 12.61 -13.96 2.08
N THR A 68 11.48 -14.13 1.39
CA THR A 68 11.39 -13.84 -0.06
C THR A 68 11.55 -12.36 -0.38
N TYR A 69 11.35 -11.46 0.59
CA TYR A 69 11.54 -10.02 0.41
C TYR A 69 13.01 -9.63 0.57
N THR A 70 13.77 -9.69 -0.53
CA THR A 70 15.23 -9.49 -0.53
C THR A 70 15.69 -8.09 -0.16
N SER A 71 14.79 -7.09 -0.21
CA SER A 71 15.11 -5.73 0.20
C SER A 71 15.10 -5.51 1.71
N GLY A 72 14.77 -6.55 2.49
CA GLY A 72 14.79 -6.55 3.96
C GLY A 72 13.41 -6.28 4.55
N VAL A 73 12.99 -7.16 5.45
CA VAL A 73 11.83 -7.00 6.33
C VAL A 73 12.36 -6.70 7.72
N VAL A 74 11.81 -5.67 8.34
CA VAL A 74 11.98 -5.40 9.76
C VAL A 74 10.62 -5.48 10.41
N ILE A 75 10.48 -6.36 11.39
CA ILE A 75 9.24 -6.61 12.11
C ILE A 75 9.15 -5.54 13.21
N GLU A 76 8.11 -4.72 13.14
CA GLU A 76 7.75 -3.83 14.24
C GLU A 76 7.00 -4.65 15.29
N LEU A 77 7.67 -4.92 16.40
CA LEU A 77 7.16 -5.70 17.51
C LEU A 77 6.83 -4.77 18.68
N PRO A 78 5.55 -4.50 18.96
CA PRO A 78 5.15 -3.73 20.14
C PRO A 78 5.70 -4.38 21.42
N PHE A 79 6.12 -3.58 22.40
CA PHE A 79 6.77 -4.06 23.62
C PHE A 79 5.97 -5.13 24.37
N ARG A 80 4.65 -4.96 24.47
CA ARG A 80 3.77 -5.95 25.12
C ARG A 80 3.70 -7.27 24.36
N GLU A 81 3.74 -7.22 23.01
CA GLU A 81 3.84 -8.43 22.20
C GLU A 81 5.18 -9.12 22.38
N TYR A 82 6.28 -8.36 22.46
CA TYR A 82 7.60 -8.90 22.82
C TYR A 82 7.56 -9.64 24.16
N GLU A 83 6.99 -9.04 25.21
CA GLU A 83 6.86 -9.69 26.52
C GLU A 83 6.04 -10.99 26.42
N ARG A 84 4.90 -10.95 25.71
CA ARG A 84 4.03 -12.12 25.50
C ARG A 84 4.78 -13.27 24.83
N ILE A 85 5.40 -13.04 23.68
CA ILE A 85 6.08 -14.12 22.94
C ILE A 85 7.32 -14.63 23.68
N ARG A 86 8.03 -13.76 24.41
CA ARG A 86 9.18 -14.14 25.23
C ARG A 86 8.78 -15.05 26.40
N ILE A 87 7.65 -14.80 27.05
CA ILE A 87 7.16 -15.67 28.12
C ILE A 87 6.74 -17.03 27.54
N ASN A 88 6.06 -17.02 26.39
CA ASN A 88 5.64 -18.24 25.71
C ASN A 88 6.83 -19.11 25.25
N SER A 89 7.93 -18.47 24.82
CA SER A 89 9.13 -19.19 24.37
C SER A 89 9.82 -19.96 25.49
N ILE A 90 9.80 -19.43 26.71
CA ILE A 90 10.34 -20.10 27.91
C ILE A 90 9.51 -21.35 28.25
N ASN A 91 8.20 -21.34 27.94
CA ASN A 91 7.27 -22.41 28.28
C ASN A 91 7.13 -23.49 27.17
N SER A 92 8.04 -23.53 26.19
CA SER A 92 8.11 -24.56 25.12
C SER A 92 6.88 -24.68 24.19
N ASN A 93 6.02 -23.66 24.14
CA ASN A 93 4.85 -23.60 23.24
C ASN A 93 5.10 -22.73 21.99
N ASN A 94 6.35 -22.66 21.52
CA ASN A 94 6.74 -21.56 20.64
C ASN A 94 6.50 -21.85 19.16
N ASP A 95 5.81 -20.92 18.51
CA ASP A 95 5.80 -20.78 17.06
C ASP A 95 7.23 -20.54 16.55
N GLU A 96 7.59 -21.15 15.41
CA GLU A 96 8.91 -21.02 14.79
C GLU A 96 9.23 -19.55 14.49
N LEU A 97 8.22 -18.81 14.03
CA LEU A 97 8.36 -17.39 13.74
C LEU A 97 8.64 -16.57 15.01
N ASP A 98 7.92 -16.83 16.11
CA ASP A 98 8.13 -16.12 17.37
C ASP A 98 9.52 -16.39 17.96
N ALA A 99 9.97 -17.65 17.90
CA ALA A 99 11.33 -18.04 18.31
C ALA A 99 12.38 -17.29 17.47
N TYR A 100 12.18 -17.23 16.16
CA TYR A 100 13.06 -16.48 15.27
C TYR A 100 13.08 -14.99 15.60
N ILE A 101 11.91 -14.37 15.81
CA ILE A 101 11.79 -12.93 16.10
C ILE A 101 12.58 -12.56 17.36
N ILE A 102 12.40 -13.31 18.46
CA ILE A 102 13.08 -13.04 19.74
C ILE A 102 14.61 -13.11 19.58
N ASN A 103 15.09 -14.08 18.80
CA ASN A 103 16.52 -14.29 18.57
C ASN A 103 17.12 -13.31 17.55
N ASN A 104 16.29 -12.59 16.79
CA ASN A 104 16.70 -11.68 15.72
C ASN A 104 16.20 -10.24 15.93
N ILE A 105 16.11 -9.82 17.19
CA ILE A 105 15.91 -8.40 17.53
C ILE A 105 17.21 -7.66 17.20
N GLY A 106 17.10 -6.69 16.29
CA GLY A 106 18.16 -5.81 15.83
C GLY A 106 18.72 -6.12 14.45
N GLY A 107 19.16 -5.09 13.74
CA GLY A 107 19.50 -5.15 12.31
C GLY A 107 20.73 -5.97 11.94
N GLU A 108 21.61 -6.23 12.90
CA GLU A 108 22.86 -6.96 12.67
C GLU A 108 22.67 -8.49 12.64
N THR A 109 21.50 -8.98 13.04
CA THR A 109 21.24 -10.40 13.29
C THR A 109 20.87 -11.21 12.05
N SER A 110 20.35 -10.56 11.00
CA SER A 110 19.92 -11.24 9.77
C SER A 110 19.86 -10.28 8.58
N ASN A 111 20.27 -10.74 7.40
CA ASN A 111 20.24 -9.93 6.17
C ASN A 111 18.84 -9.70 5.60
N HIS A 112 17.85 -10.53 5.95
CA HIS A 112 16.54 -10.57 5.29
C HIS A 112 15.38 -10.24 6.23
N VAL A 113 15.34 -10.82 7.43
CA VAL A 113 14.25 -10.62 8.39
C VAL A 113 14.85 -10.33 9.76
N ALA A 114 14.59 -9.14 10.28
CA ALA A 114 14.99 -8.72 11.63
C ALA A 114 13.77 -8.15 12.36
N ALA A 115 13.88 -7.90 13.65
CA ALA A 115 12.84 -7.26 14.45
C ALA A 115 13.36 -6.03 15.20
N ILE A 116 12.47 -5.10 15.54
CA ILE A 116 12.72 -4.06 16.52
C ILE A 116 11.58 -4.03 17.52
N VAL A 117 11.90 -3.70 18.77
CA VAL A 117 10.92 -3.49 19.81
C VAL A 117 10.48 -2.03 19.80
N THR A 118 9.17 -1.79 19.69
CA THR A 118 8.61 -0.44 19.68
C THR A 118 7.63 -0.21 20.83
N ILE A 119 7.53 1.04 21.27
CA ILE A 119 6.38 1.52 22.03
C ILE A 119 5.57 2.39 21.07
N PRO A 120 4.51 1.85 20.44
CA PRO A 120 3.74 2.60 19.48
C PRO A 120 2.99 3.75 20.15
N LYS A 121 2.74 4.80 19.38
CA LYS A 121 1.81 5.85 19.77
C LYS A 121 0.39 5.29 19.57
N GLU A 122 -0.45 5.33 20.60
CA GLU A 122 -1.87 5.00 20.42
C GLU A 122 -2.57 6.19 19.75
N ASP A 123 -3.04 6.00 18.52
CA ASP A 123 -3.81 7.00 17.80
C ASP A 123 -5.15 7.26 18.52
N GLY A 124 -5.44 8.53 18.80
CA GLY A 124 -6.73 8.96 19.36
C GLY A 124 -6.85 8.92 20.88
N TYR A 125 -5.83 8.46 21.62
CA TYR A 125 -5.81 8.53 23.09
C TYR A 125 -5.00 9.73 23.60
N SER A 126 -5.59 10.50 24.51
CA SER A 126 -4.95 11.69 25.12
C SER A 126 -4.02 11.34 26.29
N GLY A 127 -4.09 10.11 26.81
CA GLY A 127 -3.26 9.60 27.90
C GLY A 127 -2.02 8.88 27.39
N SER A 128 -0.88 9.06 28.08
CA SER A 128 0.39 8.36 27.80
C SER A 128 0.88 7.50 28.96
N SER A 129 0.03 7.23 29.96
CA SER A 129 0.41 6.52 31.19
C SER A 129 0.88 5.10 30.90
N VAL A 130 0.11 4.35 30.11
CA VAL A 130 0.42 2.99 29.68
C VAL A 130 1.78 2.91 28.98
N GLN A 131 2.04 3.81 28.03
CA GLN A 131 3.29 3.83 27.28
C GLN A 131 4.49 4.20 28.19
N ARG A 132 4.27 5.04 29.20
CA ARG A 132 5.29 5.40 30.20
C ARG A 132 5.63 4.24 31.13
N GLU A 133 4.62 3.48 31.56
CA GLU A 133 4.81 2.24 32.32
C GLU A 133 5.57 1.20 31.50
N ASP A 134 5.17 1.01 30.24
CA ASP A 134 5.87 0.14 29.29
C ASP A 134 7.32 0.59 29.09
N LEU A 135 7.59 1.89 29.05
CA LEU A 135 8.96 2.41 28.95
C LEU A 135 9.82 2.09 30.18
N ILE A 136 9.25 2.14 31.40
CA ILE A 136 9.98 1.73 32.61
C ILE A 136 10.40 0.27 32.50
N ARG A 137 9.49 -0.60 32.06
CA ARG A 137 9.78 -2.04 31.88
C ARG A 137 10.78 -2.28 30.74
N LEU A 138 10.64 -1.58 29.62
CA LEU A 138 11.59 -1.65 28.50
C LEU A 138 12.99 -1.17 28.91
N LYS A 139 13.12 -0.13 29.75
CA LYS A 139 14.42 0.33 30.26
C LYS A 139 15.17 -0.75 31.05
N ASN A 140 14.45 -1.58 31.80
CA ASN A 140 15.06 -2.71 32.50
C ASN A 140 15.59 -3.75 31.50
N GLU A 141 14.81 -4.09 30.47
CA GLU A 141 15.26 -4.99 29.39
C GLU A 141 16.48 -4.42 28.65
N ILE A 142 16.50 -3.10 28.40
CA ILE A 142 17.60 -2.40 27.76
C ILE A 142 18.91 -2.60 28.55
N VAL A 143 18.87 -2.39 29.86
CA VAL A 143 20.05 -2.56 30.73
C VAL A 143 20.51 -4.02 30.77
N VAL A 144 19.57 -4.95 30.96
CA VAL A 144 19.89 -6.38 31.09
C VAL A 144 20.49 -6.96 29.79
N ARG A 145 20.00 -6.51 28.64
CA ARG A 145 20.38 -7.06 27.32
C ARG A 145 21.41 -6.23 26.58
N GLY A 146 21.80 -5.07 27.11
CA GLY A 146 22.68 -4.13 26.43
C GLY A 146 22.07 -3.61 25.12
N TRP A 147 20.76 -3.39 25.08
CA TRP A 147 20.11 -2.93 23.86
C TRP A 147 20.40 -1.46 23.58
N GLU A 148 20.65 -1.18 22.31
CA GLU A 148 20.87 0.17 21.80
C GLU A 148 19.67 0.67 20.97
N PRO A 149 19.44 1.99 20.90
CA PRO A 149 18.43 2.55 20.01
C PRO A 149 18.80 2.30 18.55
N VAL A 150 17.79 2.16 17.71
CA VAL A 150 17.97 1.95 16.26
C VAL A 150 18.88 3.01 15.64
N ALA A 151 19.89 2.61 14.87
CA ALA A 151 20.86 3.52 14.25
C ALA A 151 21.31 3.03 12.86
N TYR A 152 21.88 3.95 12.07
CA TYR A 152 22.58 3.55 10.85
C TYR A 152 23.93 2.93 11.19
N ASN A 153 24.36 1.93 10.41
CA ASN A 153 25.74 1.45 10.43
C ASN A 153 26.50 2.12 9.26
N PRO A 154 27.22 3.24 9.50
CA PRO A 154 27.87 4.01 8.43
C PRO A 154 29.00 3.23 7.74
N GLU A 155 29.68 2.32 8.45
CA GLU A 155 30.80 1.53 7.93
C GLU A 155 30.37 0.49 6.90
N LYS A 156 29.16 -0.06 7.05
CA LYS A 156 28.58 -1.06 6.12
C LYS A 156 27.75 -0.42 5.00
N THR A 157 27.45 0.87 5.08
CA THR A 157 26.54 1.54 4.15
C THR A 157 27.17 1.79 2.78
N ILE A 158 26.83 0.97 1.80
CA ILE A 158 27.21 1.19 0.39
C ILE A 158 26.36 2.34 -0.21
N LYS A 159 27.02 3.31 -0.85
CA LYS A 159 26.38 4.44 -1.56
C LYS A 159 25.34 3.92 -2.57
N GLY A 160 24.10 4.39 -2.47
CA GLY A 160 22.98 3.97 -3.33
C GLY A 160 22.22 2.72 -2.89
N LYS A 161 22.69 1.99 -1.86
CA LYS A 161 21.99 0.82 -1.28
C LYS A 161 21.53 1.01 0.18
N LYS A 162 21.59 2.24 0.67
CA LYS A 162 21.29 2.63 2.07
C LYS A 162 19.96 2.08 2.63
N ASN A 163 18.97 1.88 1.77
CA ASN A 163 17.60 1.51 2.14
C ASN A 163 17.25 0.07 1.72
N LYS A 164 18.23 -0.80 1.46
CA LYS A 164 18.02 -2.22 1.14
C LYS A 164 18.83 -3.12 2.07
N GLY A 165 18.27 -4.29 2.37
CA GLY A 165 18.83 -5.30 3.26
C GLY A 165 18.93 -4.80 4.70
N ASN A 166 19.23 -5.67 5.65
CA ASN A 166 19.31 -5.28 7.06
C ASN A 166 20.73 -4.96 7.55
N ALA A 167 21.77 -5.30 6.78
CA ALA A 167 23.17 -5.06 7.15
C ALA A 167 23.58 -3.58 7.37
N ASN A 168 22.77 -2.62 6.89
CA ASN A 168 23.10 -1.19 6.92
C ASN A 168 22.59 -0.45 8.17
N TRP A 169 21.98 -1.15 9.12
CA TRP A 169 21.44 -0.56 10.36
C TRP A 169 21.66 -1.51 11.54
N SER A 170 21.62 -0.94 12.74
CA SER A 170 21.83 -1.64 14.02
C SER A 170 20.86 -1.10 15.08
N GLY A 171 20.94 -1.64 16.30
CA GLY A 171 20.05 -1.28 17.41
C GLY A 171 18.77 -2.09 17.43
N HIS A 172 18.02 -1.99 18.51
CA HIS A 172 17.02 -2.97 18.94
C HIS A 172 15.65 -2.35 19.20
N TYR A 173 15.61 -1.06 19.57
CA TYR A 173 14.37 -0.43 19.99
C TYR A 173 14.17 0.99 19.45
N TYR A 174 12.91 1.39 19.43
CA TYR A 174 12.46 2.77 19.16
C TYR A 174 11.28 3.13 20.05
N TYR A 175 11.25 4.35 20.59
CA TYR A 175 10.06 4.89 21.24
C TYR A 175 9.97 6.41 21.04
N ASN A 176 8.74 6.90 20.88
CA ASN A 176 8.43 8.32 20.83
C ASN A 176 7.09 8.57 21.54
N ILE A 177 7.18 8.85 22.84
CA ILE A 177 6.03 9.04 23.72
C ILE A 177 5.79 10.54 23.84
N SER A 178 4.69 11.00 23.25
CA SER A 178 4.25 12.40 23.28
C SER A 178 2.75 12.46 23.59
N GLY A 179 2.32 13.44 24.39
CA GLY A 179 0.92 13.60 24.80
C GLY A 179 0.75 13.91 26.29
N GLY A 180 -0.36 14.58 26.64
CA GLY A 180 -0.64 15.10 27.98
C GLY A 180 0.12 16.38 28.32
N SER A 181 0.12 16.78 29.60
CA SER A 181 0.86 17.94 30.13
C SER A 181 2.35 17.66 30.39
N GLN A 182 2.81 16.42 30.18
CA GLN A 182 4.15 15.98 30.50
C GLN A 182 5.12 16.08 29.31
N GLN A 183 6.42 16.22 29.60
CA GLN A 183 7.48 16.27 28.58
C GLN A 183 7.48 14.99 27.73
N SER A 184 7.75 15.16 26.42
CA SER A 184 7.88 14.05 25.48
C SER A 184 9.17 13.25 25.75
N LEU A 185 9.09 11.93 25.64
CA LEU A 185 10.21 11.01 25.81
C LEU A 185 10.53 10.36 24.48
N LYS A 186 11.78 10.46 24.02
CA LYS A 186 12.21 9.96 22.72
C LYS A 186 13.47 9.11 22.86
N SER A 187 13.57 8.03 22.09
CA SER A 187 14.82 7.26 21.95
C SER A 187 15.87 8.02 21.14
N HIS A 188 15.43 8.99 20.33
CA HIS A 188 16.28 9.82 19.45
C HIS A 188 15.98 11.30 19.70
N PRO A 189 16.56 11.93 20.74
CA PRO A 189 16.23 13.30 21.12
C PRO A 189 16.65 14.33 20.07
N ASP A 190 17.80 14.13 19.40
CA ASP A 190 18.37 15.10 18.46
C ASP A 190 17.87 14.88 17.03
N LYS A 191 18.12 13.68 16.48
CA LYS A 191 17.84 13.37 15.08
C LYS A 191 17.56 11.89 14.86
N GLU A 192 16.40 11.61 14.28
CA GLU A 192 16.05 10.25 13.87
C GLU A 192 16.82 9.83 12.62
N PRO A 193 17.36 8.60 12.59
CA PRO A 193 17.89 8.03 11.38
C PRO A 193 16.76 7.67 10.41
N GLN A 194 17.01 7.77 9.11
CA GLN A 194 16.01 7.54 8.05
C GLN A 194 16.04 6.10 7.51
N ILE A 195 15.78 5.09 8.34
CA ILE A 195 16.12 3.68 8.05
C ILE A 195 15.00 2.90 7.36
N PHE A 196 13.74 3.14 7.73
CA PHE A 196 12.63 2.28 7.34
C PHE A 196 11.64 2.94 6.39
N THR A 197 11.02 2.11 5.57
CA THR A 197 9.92 2.47 4.69
C THR A 197 8.63 1.81 5.18
N THR A 198 7.48 2.40 4.91
CA THR A 198 6.19 1.78 5.26
C THR A 198 5.99 0.43 4.55
N HIS A 199 5.26 -0.47 5.20
CA HIS A 199 4.77 -1.71 4.58
C HIS A 199 3.57 -1.47 3.63
N LYS A 200 2.97 -0.28 3.64
CA LYS A 200 1.86 0.04 2.73
C LYS A 200 2.39 0.25 1.32
N GLY A 201 1.85 -0.48 0.35
CA GLY A 201 2.25 -0.36 -1.05
C GLY A 201 3.70 -0.72 -1.35
N PHE A 202 4.33 -1.64 -0.61
CA PHE A 202 5.65 -2.13 -1.02
C PHE A 202 5.56 -2.99 -2.29
N MET A 203 6.65 -3.03 -3.07
CA MET A 203 6.76 -3.89 -4.24
C MET A 203 7.99 -4.79 -4.10
N THR A 204 7.79 -6.10 -3.96
CA THR A 204 8.82 -7.09 -3.59
C THR A 204 9.96 -7.22 -4.59
N THR A 205 9.69 -7.01 -5.88
CA THR A 205 10.69 -7.18 -6.94
C THR A 205 10.60 -6.09 -8.01
N GLU A 206 11.69 -5.88 -8.75
CA GLU A 206 11.70 -5.04 -9.96
C GLU A 206 10.72 -5.55 -11.04
N LYS A 207 10.40 -6.86 -11.03
CA LYS A 207 9.40 -7.44 -11.91
C LYS A 207 8.01 -6.89 -11.57
N ILE A 208 7.60 -6.92 -10.30
CA ILE A 208 6.30 -6.36 -9.87
C ILE A 208 6.21 -4.87 -10.23
N ILE A 209 7.28 -4.09 -10.01
CA ILE A 209 7.34 -2.68 -10.43
C ILE A 209 7.09 -2.55 -11.93
N THR A 210 7.72 -3.39 -12.75
CA THR A 210 7.55 -3.37 -14.20
C THR A 210 6.12 -3.75 -14.61
N ASP A 211 5.53 -4.74 -13.95
CA ASP A 211 4.19 -5.24 -14.24
C ASP A 211 3.10 -4.23 -13.86
N VAL A 212 3.27 -3.56 -12.71
CA VAL A 212 2.39 -2.46 -12.26
C VAL A 212 2.45 -1.33 -13.28
N MET A 213 3.65 -0.92 -13.68
CA MET A 213 3.83 0.11 -14.69
C MET A 213 3.24 -0.29 -16.04
N ALA A 214 3.42 -1.53 -16.48
CA ALA A 214 2.83 -2.04 -17.71
C ALA A 214 1.29 -1.98 -17.68
N SER A 215 0.70 -2.38 -16.56
CA SER A 215 -0.76 -2.37 -16.36
C SER A 215 -1.33 -0.96 -16.41
N LEU A 216 -0.74 -0.03 -15.65
CA LEU A 216 -1.20 1.35 -15.60
C LEU A 216 -0.94 2.10 -16.92
N VAL A 217 0.18 1.84 -17.59
CA VAL A 217 0.45 2.42 -18.92
C VAL A 217 -0.52 1.87 -19.96
N TRP A 218 -0.78 0.55 -19.94
CA TRP A 218 -1.76 -0.06 -20.84
C TRP A 218 -3.16 0.54 -20.67
N GLN A 219 -3.62 0.73 -19.42
CA GLN A 219 -4.89 1.41 -19.13
C GLN A 219 -4.90 2.85 -19.67
N MET A 220 -3.84 3.63 -19.41
CA MET A 220 -3.72 5.02 -19.88
C MET A 220 -3.71 5.14 -21.40
N LEU A 221 -3.17 4.17 -22.15
CA LEU A 221 -3.23 4.19 -23.62
C LEU A 221 -4.68 4.18 -24.14
N HIS A 222 -5.66 3.80 -23.32
CA HIS A 222 -7.09 3.81 -23.66
C HIS A 222 -7.76 5.15 -23.34
N THR A 223 -7.07 6.19 -22.88
CA THR A 223 -7.69 7.53 -22.83
C THR A 223 -8.20 7.92 -24.22
N PHE A 224 -9.39 8.52 -24.29
CA PHE A 224 -10.09 8.74 -25.56
C PHE A 224 -9.39 9.72 -26.51
N ASP A 225 -8.43 10.50 -26.00
CA ASP A 225 -7.67 11.52 -26.71
C ASP A 225 -6.15 11.29 -26.62
N ILE A 226 -5.72 10.03 -26.51
CA ILE A 226 -4.29 9.64 -26.43
C ILE A 226 -3.47 10.14 -27.63
N GLU A 227 -4.11 10.31 -28.79
CA GLU A 227 -3.51 10.79 -30.04
C GLU A 227 -2.93 12.20 -29.94
N LYS A 228 -3.37 13.00 -28.95
CA LYS A 228 -2.75 14.28 -28.61
C LYS A 228 -1.28 14.13 -28.19
N CYS A 229 -0.89 12.97 -27.68
CA CYS A 229 0.45 12.69 -27.17
C CYS A 229 1.20 11.62 -27.97
N ILE A 230 0.50 10.60 -28.47
CA ILE A 230 1.09 9.42 -29.10
C ILE A 230 0.30 9.10 -30.37
N PRO A 231 0.93 9.03 -31.57
CA PRO A 231 0.24 8.66 -32.80
C PRO A 231 -0.58 7.37 -32.65
N ILE A 232 -1.77 7.32 -33.26
CA ILE A 232 -2.72 6.22 -33.02
C ILE A 232 -2.15 4.84 -33.35
N GLU A 233 -1.35 4.74 -34.42
CA GLU A 233 -0.67 3.51 -34.85
C GLU A 233 0.32 3.02 -33.78
N ASP A 234 1.10 3.94 -33.21
CA ASP A 234 2.01 3.67 -32.10
C ASP A 234 1.23 3.21 -30.87
N ALA A 235 0.14 3.90 -30.52
CA ALA A 235 -0.69 3.57 -29.37
C ALA A 235 -1.30 2.16 -29.50
N LEU A 236 -1.83 1.80 -30.68
CA LEU A 236 -2.36 0.46 -30.96
C LEU A 236 -1.28 -0.62 -30.84
N LYS A 237 -0.10 -0.38 -31.41
CA LYS A 237 1.04 -1.29 -31.29
C LYS A 237 1.46 -1.49 -29.84
N TYR A 238 1.57 -0.42 -29.06
CA TYR A 238 1.93 -0.51 -27.64
C TYR A 238 0.86 -1.23 -26.81
N LYS A 239 -0.43 -0.96 -27.07
CA LYS A 239 -1.55 -1.66 -26.43
C LYS A 239 -1.43 -3.17 -26.64
N GLN A 240 -1.24 -3.61 -27.88
CA GLN A 240 -1.13 -5.03 -28.20
C GLN A 240 0.05 -5.68 -27.48
N ILE A 241 1.23 -5.06 -27.53
CA ILE A 241 2.43 -5.61 -26.90
C ILE A 241 2.27 -5.73 -25.37
N LEU A 242 1.73 -4.69 -24.72
CA LEU A 242 1.51 -4.71 -23.28
C LEU A 242 0.39 -5.69 -22.91
N GLU A 243 -0.67 -5.78 -23.71
CA GLU A 243 -1.75 -6.75 -23.51
C GLU A 243 -1.23 -8.19 -23.54
N ASP A 244 -0.45 -8.55 -24.56
CA ASP A 244 0.12 -9.89 -24.69
C ASP A 244 1.03 -10.21 -23.50
N TYR A 245 1.80 -9.24 -23.02
CA TYR A 245 2.60 -9.40 -21.81
C TYR A 245 1.73 -9.65 -20.56
N LEU A 246 0.67 -8.86 -20.38
CA LEU A 246 -0.20 -8.90 -19.20
C LEU A 246 -1.10 -10.13 -19.17
N LYS A 247 -1.45 -10.71 -20.32
CA LYS A 247 -2.12 -12.02 -20.42
C LYS A 247 -1.22 -13.18 -19.96
N ASN A 248 0.09 -13.04 -20.16
CA ASN A 248 1.08 -14.07 -19.80
C ASN A 248 1.71 -13.85 -18.42
N THR A 249 1.26 -12.83 -17.68
CA THR A 249 1.79 -12.50 -16.34
C THR A 249 0.71 -12.80 -15.31
N THR A 250 0.99 -13.71 -14.37
CA THR A 250 -0.01 -14.22 -13.42
C THR A 250 0.35 -13.85 -11.99
N TYR A 251 -0.66 -13.48 -11.20
CA TYR A 251 -0.58 -13.32 -9.75
C TYR A 251 -1.88 -13.89 -9.13
N LEU A 252 -1.76 -14.67 -8.06
CA LEU A 252 -2.93 -15.20 -7.31
C LEU A 252 -3.91 -15.96 -8.22
N GLY A 253 -3.38 -16.84 -9.08
CA GLY A 253 -4.16 -17.69 -9.99
C GLY A 253 -4.81 -16.98 -11.18
N LYS A 254 -4.60 -15.67 -11.39
CA LYS A 254 -5.16 -14.92 -12.51
C LYS A 254 -4.11 -14.14 -13.27
N SER A 255 -4.28 -14.00 -14.58
CA SER A 255 -3.46 -13.07 -15.35
C SER A 255 -3.72 -11.62 -14.91
N CYS A 256 -2.73 -10.76 -15.09
CA CYS A 256 -2.89 -9.32 -14.85
C CYS A 256 -4.01 -8.76 -15.73
N TYR A 257 -4.10 -9.24 -16.97
CA TYR A 257 -5.14 -8.84 -17.91
C TYR A 257 -6.57 -9.19 -17.42
N GLU A 258 -6.80 -10.43 -16.98
CA GLU A 258 -8.09 -10.84 -16.42
C GLU A 258 -8.47 -10.05 -15.17
N SER A 259 -7.49 -9.79 -14.30
CA SER A 259 -7.71 -9.01 -13.08
C SER A 259 -8.14 -7.58 -13.41
N MET A 260 -7.54 -6.94 -14.40
CA MET A 260 -7.94 -5.60 -14.85
C MET A 260 -9.31 -5.61 -15.54
N LYS A 261 -9.61 -6.61 -16.38
CA LYS A 261 -10.91 -6.72 -17.07
C LYS A 261 -12.09 -6.75 -16.10
N LYS A 262 -11.93 -7.37 -14.93
CA LYS A 262 -12.93 -7.41 -13.86
C LYS A 262 -13.36 -6.00 -13.39
N LEU A 263 -12.49 -5.00 -13.50
CA LEU A 263 -12.77 -3.63 -13.07
C LEU A 263 -13.71 -2.88 -14.01
N GLU A 264 -13.91 -3.40 -15.24
CA GLU A 264 -14.69 -2.77 -16.31
C GLU A 264 -14.32 -1.32 -16.61
N ASN A 265 -13.08 -0.93 -16.31
CA ASN A 265 -12.59 0.42 -16.51
C ASN A 265 -12.13 0.69 -17.95
N ILE A 266 -12.17 -0.32 -18.84
CA ILE A 266 -12.02 -0.15 -20.28
C ILE A 266 -13.33 -0.60 -20.95
N ARG A 267 -14.06 0.32 -21.59
CA ARG A 267 -15.28 0.01 -22.34
C ARG A 267 -15.21 0.67 -23.71
N ASP A 268 -15.59 -0.07 -24.75
CA ASP A 268 -15.53 0.38 -26.15
C ASP A 268 -14.16 0.98 -26.54
N GLY A 269 -13.09 0.39 -26.00
CA GLY A 269 -11.71 0.83 -26.25
C GLY A 269 -11.28 2.10 -25.52
N LYS A 270 -12.12 2.63 -24.63
CA LYS A 270 -11.87 3.85 -23.85
C LYS A 270 -11.69 3.57 -22.37
N LEU A 271 -10.80 4.32 -21.73
CA LEU A 271 -10.60 4.33 -20.28
C LEU A 271 -11.74 5.12 -19.62
N ILE A 272 -12.39 4.51 -18.64
CA ILE A 272 -13.54 5.05 -17.92
C ILE A 272 -13.29 4.88 -16.42
N SER A 273 -13.67 5.89 -15.64
CA SER A 273 -13.74 5.80 -14.19
C SER A 273 -14.74 4.70 -13.77
N PRO A 274 -14.31 3.63 -13.09
CA PRO A 274 -15.22 2.55 -12.70
C PRO A 274 -16.24 2.97 -11.63
N ILE A 275 -16.03 4.12 -10.97
CA ILE A 275 -16.93 4.66 -9.96
C ILE A 275 -17.82 5.77 -10.51
N THR A 276 -17.23 6.80 -11.13
CA THR A 276 -18.00 7.95 -11.66
C THR A 276 -18.55 7.71 -13.06
N GLN A 277 -18.13 6.63 -13.73
CA GLN A 277 -18.58 6.24 -15.07
C GLN A 277 -18.26 7.26 -16.17
N LYS A 278 -17.36 8.22 -15.90
CA LYS A 278 -16.88 9.22 -16.86
C LYS A 278 -15.71 8.70 -17.69
N GLU A 279 -15.69 9.03 -18.99
CA GLU A 279 -14.52 8.81 -19.84
C GLU A 279 -13.33 9.65 -19.35
N ILE A 280 -12.13 9.07 -19.37
CA ILE A 280 -10.91 9.70 -18.87
C ILE A 280 -10.07 10.22 -20.05
N SER A 281 -9.81 11.53 -20.03
CA SER A 281 -8.88 12.21 -20.95
C SER A 281 -7.43 12.05 -20.47
N ILE A 282 -6.47 12.09 -21.39
CA ILE A 282 -5.05 12.19 -21.06
C ILE A 282 -4.72 13.43 -20.24
N ASN A 283 -5.47 14.53 -20.39
CA ASN A 283 -5.29 15.76 -19.62
C ASN A 283 -5.62 15.57 -18.13
N ALA A 284 -6.46 14.60 -17.78
CA ALA A 284 -6.82 14.31 -16.39
C ALA A 284 -5.61 13.82 -15.56
N PHE A 285 -4.53 13.38 -16.23
CA PHE A 285 -3.27 12.98 -15.60
C PHE A 285 -2.37 14.15 -15.23
N ASP A 286 -2.68 15.36 -15.68
CA ASP A 286 -1.91 16.57 -15.43
C ASP A 286 -2.72 17.57 -14.60
N LYS A 287 -2.31 17.78 -13.35
CA LYS A 287 -3.02 18.64 -12.39
C LYS A 287 -3.10 20.10 -12.83
N GLU A 288 -2.23 20.53 -13.76
CA GLU A 288 -2.17 21.91 -14.24
C GLU A 288 -3.15 22.17 -15.41
N THR A 289 -3.68 21.12 -16.03
CA THR A 289 -4.50 21.22 -17.25
C THR A 289 -5.91 20.64 -17.11
N VAL A 290 -6.36 20.34 -15.87
CA VAL A 290 -7.70 19.79 -15.64
C VAL A 290 -8.74 20.92 -15.58
N ASP A 291 -9.60 20.98 -16.59
CA ASP A 291 -10.65 21.99 -16.70
C ASP A 291 -11.79 21.82 -15.68
N GLY A 292 -11.98 20.61 -15.12
CA GLY A 292 -13.03 20.28 -14.13
C GLY A 292 -12.62 20.37 -12.65
N GLY A 293 -11.46 20.96 -12.35
CA GLY A 293 -10.96 21.08 -10.98
C GLY A 293 -10.36 19.78 -10.42
N LYS A 294 -10.10 19.75 -9.10
CA LYS A 294 -9.36 18.65 -8.46
C LYS A 294 -10.05 17.29 -8.55
N ASP A 295 -11.38 17.28 -8.67
CA ASP A 295 -12.21 16.08 -8.65
C ASP A 295 -12.04 15.22 -9.91
N GLU A 296 -11.69 15.85 -11.04
CA GLU A 296 -11.47 15.17 -12.32
C GLU A 296 -10.01 14.77 -12.55
N ILE A 297 -9.09 15.17 -11.64
CA ILE A 297 -7.73 14.66 -11.66
C ILE A 297 -7.78 13.15 -11.41
N VAL A 298 -7.10 12.36 -12.24
CA VAL A 298 -7.01 10.92 -11.98
C VAL A 298 -6.00 10.62 -10.90
N ASP A 299 -6.26 9.63 -10.05
CA ASP A 299 -5.34 9.06 -9.10
C ASP A 299 -5.21 7.56 -9.30
N ILE A 300 -4.22 6.95 -8.65
CA ILE A 300 -4.11 5.49 -8.61
C ILE A 300 -5.02 5.00 -7.50
N SER A 301 -6.03 4.24 -7.90
CA SER A 301 -7.00 3.60 -7.02
C SER A 301 -6.70 2.12 -6.85
N HIS A 302 -7.30 1.52 -5.82
CA HIS A 302 -7.08 0.13 -5.44
C HIS A 302 -8.42 -0.59 -5.42
N ASP A 303 -8.53 -1.80 -5.98
CA ASP A 303 -9.75 -2.61 -5.83
C ASP A 303 -9.84 -3.09 -4.37
N ASP A 304 -8.77 -3.66 -3.84
CA ASP A 304 -8.62 -3.96 -2.43
C ASP A 304 -7.90 -2.83 -1.69
N ALA A 305 -8.59 -2.24 -0.72
CA ALA A 305 -8.16 -1.01 -0.05
C ALA A 305 -6.90 -1.18 0.81
N VAL A 306 -6.01 -0.19 0.74
CA VAL A 306 -4.73 -0.13 1.48
C VAL A 306 -4.92 -0.27 3.00
N ASN A 307 -5.99 0.32 3.54
CA ASN A 307 -6.27 0.33 4.98
C ASN A 307 -6.69 -1.05 5.53
N LYS A 308 -7.03 -2.02 4.67
CA LYS A 308 -7.29 -3.39 5.10
C LYS A 308 -5.99 -4.12 5.47
N ASN A 309 -4.82 -3.57 5.13
CA ASN A 309 -3.50 -4.16 5.41
C ASN A 309 -3.41 -5.63 4.95
N ASN A 310 -3.99 -5.93 3.79
CA ASN A 310 -4.00 -7.28 3.24
C ASN A 310 -2.67 -7.56 2.55
N ILE A 311 -1.79 -8.30 3.23
CA ILE A 311 -0.57 -8.83 2.61
C ILE A 311 -0.83 -10.28 2.24
N ARG A 312 -0.45 -10.65 1.02
CA ARG A 312 -0.66 -11.99 0.47
C ARG A 312 0.66 -12.59 0.05
N PHE A 313 0.75 -13.91 0.12
CA PHE A 313 1.83 -14.63 -0.54
C PHE A 313 1.34 -15.11 -1.91
N CYS A 314 2.15 -14.92 -2.95
CA CYS A 314 1.91 -15.39 -4.31
C CYS A 314 2.83 -16.57 -4.60
N PRO A 315 2.34 -17.82 -4.49
CA PRO A 315 3.16 -19.02 -4.67
C PRO A 315 3.76 -19.11 -6.07
N GLU A 316 3.04 -18.68 -7.10
CA GLU A 316 3.44 -18.80 -8.51
C GLU A 316 4.72 -18.02 -8.82
N ASN A 317 4.94 -16.93 -8.11
CA ASN A 317 6.12 -16.08 -8.27
C ASN A 317 7.07 -16.15 -7.06
N ASN A 318 6.70 -16.89 -5.99
CA ASN A 318 7.41 -16.96 -4.72
C ASN A 318 7.70 -15.56 -4.12
N VAL A 319 6.66 -14.72 -4.02
CA VAL A 319 6.78 -13.33 -3.54
C VAL A 319 5.63 -12.93 -2.63
N MET A 320 5.92 -12.06 -1.67
CA MET A 320 4.90 -11.29 -0.97
C MET A 320 4.29 -10.22 -1.89
N LEU A 321 3.00 -9.95 -1.73
CA LEU A 321 2.26 -8.89 -2.40
C LEU A 321 1.59 -8.01 -1.35
N SER A 322 1.85 -6.71 -1.41
CA SER A 322 1.03 -5.69 -0.74
C SER A 322 -0.21 -5.40 -1.58
N ASP A 323 -0.92 -4.32 -1.27
CA ASP A 323 -1.94 -3.69 -2.08
C ASP A 323 -1.42 -3.14 -3.44
N TYR A 324 -0.10 -2.96 -3.61
CA TYR A 324 0.52 -2.49 -4.86
C TYR A 324 0.96 -3.64 -5.76
N PHE A 325 0.02 -4.24 -6.48
CA PHE A 325 0.30 -5.21 -7.55
C PHE A 325 -0.64 -5.01 -8.76
N PRO A 326 -0.27 -5.52 -9.95
CA PRO A 326 -0.97 -5.25 -11.21
C PRO A 326 -2.48 -5.51 -11.21
N GLY A 327 -2.93 -6.52 -10.47
CA GLY A 327 -4.33 -6.91 -10.40
C GLY A 327 -5.18 -6.10 -9.43
N ASN A 328 -4.57 -5.16 -8.70
CA ASN A 328 -5.27 -4.34 -7.71
C ASN A 328 -5.33 -2.86 -8.09
N LEU A 329 -4.45 -2.39 -8.97
CA LEU A 329 -4.28 -0.96 -9.25
C LEU A 329 -4.96 -0.55 -10.56
N PHE A 330 -5.64 0.58 -10.52
CA PHE A 330 -6.26 1.18 -11.71
C PHE A 330 -6.30 2.70 -11.65
N TRP A 331 -6.60 3.33 -12.78
CA TRP A 331 -6.87 4.76 -12.84
C TRP A 331 -8.33 5.05 -12.54
N ASP A 332 -8.55 5.97 -11.60
CA ASP A 332 -9.86 6.54 -11.33
C ASP A 332 -9.77 8.04 -11.13
N THR A 333 -10.89 8.75 -11.20
CA THR A 333 -10.95 10.16 -10.81
C THR A 333 -10.76 10.30 -9.30
N HIS A 334 -10.25 11.45 -8.86
CA HIS A 334 -10.08 11.75 -7.43
C HIS A 334 -11.40 11.60 -6.67
N LEU A 335 -12.49 12.09 -7.28
CA LEU A 335 -13.85 11.91 -6.74
C LEU A 335 -14.24 10.44 -6.66
N GLY A 336 -13.98 9.65 -7.70
CA GLY A 336 -14.25 8.21 -7.72
C GLY A 336 -13.52 7.48 -6.58
N ASN A 337 -12.23 7.76 -6.42
CA ASN A 337 -11.42 7.22 -5.33
C ASN A 337 -11.96 7.61 -3.94
N MET A 338 -12.39 8.87 -3.76
CA MET A 338 -13.02 9.33 -2.52
C MET A 338 -14.37 8.65 -2.24
N GLN A 339 -15.16 8.39 -3.29
CA GLN A 339 -16.46 7.73 -3.17
C GLN A 339 -16.32 6.23 -2.88
N GLN A 340 -15.33 5.56 -3.47
CA GLN A 340 -15.05 4.14 -3.26
C GLN A 340 -14.66 3.83 -1.81
N GLN A 341 -13.91 4.72 -1.16
CA GLN A 341 -13.42 4.56 0.22
C GLN A 341 -12.65 3.24 0.42
N SER A 342 -13.20 2.32 1.22
CA SER A 342 -12.59 1.02 1.55
C SER A 342 -13.22 -0.17 0.82
N PHE A 343 -14.21 0.08 -0.04
CA PHE A 343 -14.89 -0.95 -0.82
C PHE A 343 -14.04 -1.35 -2.03
N THR A 344 -14.18 -2.60 -2.47
CA THR A 344 -13.86 -2.98 -3.85
C THR A 344 -14.83 -2.30 -4.83
N VAL A 345 -14.46 -2.23 -6.12
CA VAL A 345 -15.36 -1.67 -7.14
C VAL A 345 -16.70 -2.40 -7.12
N LYS A 346 -16.67 -3.73 -6.98
CA LYS A 346 -17.88 -4.56 -6.89
C LYS A 346 -18.67 -4.28 -5.60
N GLU A 347 -18.00 -4.19 -4.46
CA GLU A 347 -18.65 -3.90 -3.17
C GLU A 347 -19.29 -2.50 -3.17
N TYR A 348 -18.63 -1.52 -3.78
CA TYR A 348 -19.15 -0.16 -3.92
C TYR A 348 -20.48 -0.15 -4.67
N TRP A 349 -20.54 -0.78 -5.84
CA TRP A 349 -21.76 -0.83 -6.64
C TRP A 349 -22.89 -1.59 -5.94
N ALA A 350 -22.59 -2.72 -5.28
CA ALA A 350 -23.57 -3.45 -4.49
C ALA A 350 -24.16 -2.61 -3.34
N GLU A 351 -23.33 -1.81 -2.66
CA GLU A 351 -23.80 -0.91 -1.60
C GLU A 351 -24.59 0.28 -2.16
N MET A 352 -24.23 0.80 -3.34
CA MET A 352 -24.99 1.85 -4.02
C MET A 352 -26.38 1.36 -4.46
N GLU A 353 -26.48 0.16 -5.01
CA GLU A 353 -27.77 -0.48 -5.35
C GLU A 353 -28.65 -0.64 -4.11
N LYS A 354 -28.07 -1.13 -3.01
CA LYS A 354 -28.78 -1.29 -1.73
C LYS A 354 -29.30 0.05 -1.19
N ARG A 355 -28.50 1.12 -1.26
CA ARG A 355 -28.91 2.47 -0.85
C ARG A 355 -30.02 3.01 -1.74
N ASN A 356 -29.94 2.80 -3.05
CA ASN A 356 -30.97 3.21 -3.99
C ASN A 356 -32.30 2.50 -3.70
N MET A 357 -32.28 1.18 -3.49
CA MET A 357 -33.46 0.41 -3.14
C MET A 357 -34.11 0.88 -1.83
N LYS A 358 -33.31 1.16 -0.79
CA LYS A 358 -33.83 1.74 0.47
C LYS A 358 -34.49 3.10 0.24
N ARG A 359 -33.92 3.94 -0.62
CA ARG A 359 -34.49 5.25 -0.95
C ARG A 359 -35.81 5.12 -1.70
N ILE A 360 -35.91 4.19 -2.65
CA ILE A 360 -37.16 3.91 -3.38
C ILE A 360 -38.24 3.43 -2.40
N LEU A 361 -37.92 2.48 -1.51
CA LEU A 361 -38.86 1.98 -0.50
C LEU A 361 -39.32 3.07 0.48
N TRP A 362 -38.40 3.92 0.94
CA TRP A 362 -38.73 5.05 1.80
C TRP A 362 -39.62 6.09 1.10
N LEU A 363 -39.35 6.40 -0.18
CA LEU A 363 -40.21 7.28 -0.96
C LEU A 363 -41.61 6.67 -1.17
N ALA A 364 -41.70 5.35 -1.39
CA ALA A 364 -42.98 4.66 -1.52
C ALA A 364 -43.80 4.71 -0.22
N SER A 365 -43.19 4.48 0.94
CA SER A 365 -43.89 4.56 2.24
C SER A 365 -44.41 5.97 2.54
N MET A 366 -43.70 7.02 2.12
CA MET A 366 -44.15 8.40 2.27
C MET A 366 -45.38 8.72 1.39
N VAL A 367 -45.52 8.06 0.23
CA VAL A 367 -46.72 8.21 -0.63
C VAL A 367 -47.93 7.48 -0.03
N GLU A 368 -47.73 6.32 0.58
CA GLU A 368 -48.79 5.58 1.28
C GLU A 368 -49.30 6.34 2.53
N GLU A 369 -48.39 6.93 3.31
CA GLU A 369 -48.75 7.77 4.46
C GLU A 369 -49.44 9.08 4.03
N GLY A 370 -49.01 9.69 2.92
CA GLY A 370 -49.63 10.91 2.37
C GLY A 370 -51.01 10.69 1.74
N THR A 371 -51.25 9.52 1.14
CA THR A 371 -52.56 9.17 0.54
C THR A 371 -53.58 8.71 1.59
N GLY A 372 -53.13 8.11 2.69
CA GLY A 372 -53.99 7.80 3.85
C GLY A 372 -54.53 9.05 4.56
N ALA A 373 -53.76 10.13 4.61
CA ALA A 373 -54.20 11.40 5.22
C ALA A 373 -55.20 12.19 4.33
N ALA A 374 -55.06 12.09 3.00
CA ALA A 374 -55.95 12.76 2.05
C ALA A 374 -57.35 12.09 1.95
N ALA A 375 -57.44 10.78 2.20
CA ALA A 375 -58.73 10.07 2.21
C ALA A 375 -59.59 10.37 3.47
N ALA A 376 -58.98 10.86 4.56
CA ALA A 376 -59.69 11.18 5.80
C ALA A 376 -60.26 12.62 5.85
N THR A 377 -60.04 13.45 4.83
CA THR A 377 -60.49 14.86 4.80
C THR A 377 -61.61 15.15 3.80
N VAL A 378 -62.17 14.14 3.14
CA VAL A 378 -63.32 14.29 2.23
C VAL A 378 -64.50 13.44 2.73
N SER A 379 -64.95 13.73 3.97
CA SER A 379 -66.26 13.28 4.45
C SER A 379 -66.73 14.16 5.62
N THR A 380 -67.24 15.35 5.30
CA THR A 380 -68.18 16.11 6.14
C THR A 380 -69.13 16.88 5.25
#